data_AF-A0A662HXT8-F1
#
_entry.id   AF-A0A662HXT8-F1
#
_cell.length_a   1.000
_cell.length_b   1.000
_cell.length_c   1.000
_cell.angle_alpha   90.00
_cell.angle_beta   90.00
_cell.angle_gamma   90.00
#
_symmetry.space_group_name_H-M   'P 1'
#
loop_
_entity.id
_entity.type
_entity.pdbx_description
1 polymer ?
#
loop_
_entity_poly.entity_id
_entity_poly.type
_entity_poly.pdbx_seq_one_letter_code
_entity_poly.pdbx_strand_id
1 'polypeptide(L)'
;MDFYNSSAVKYPLAEDVYLMFPSAYYHYRREVAEKMGSTHPDNDGPMDIQFAVSRDGVHWTRHDRRPFIPLGKTGGWNGGCLYMSYGMIIHEDEIWLYYTGYNFTHGNYDVKRDKYKGVISRAILRLDGFTSLDAEYTGG
;
A
#
# COMPACT_ATOMS: atom_id res chain seq x y z
N MET A 1 11.40 -8.75 -3.40
CA MET A 1 10.41 -7.66 -3.25
C MET A 1 10.66 -6.67 -4.35
N ASP A 2 9.61 -6.29 -5.05
CA ASP A 2 9.55 -5.25 -6.08
C ASP A 2 8.35 -4.31 -5.81
N PHE A 3 8.14 -3.33 -6.68
CA PHE A 3 7.03 -2.39 -6.60
C PHE A 3 6.22 -2.46 -7.88
N TYR A 4 4.91 -2.67 -7.74
CA TYR A 4 4.02 -2.90 -8.88
C TYR A 4 3.39 -1.61 -9.41
N ASN A 5 3.01 -0.71 -8.50
CA ASN A 5 2.52 0.62 -8.82
C ASN A 5 3.14 1.65 -7.87
N SER A 6 3.01 2.94 -8.20
CA SER A 6 3.51 4.03 -7.37
C SER A 6 2.39 4.75 -6.61
N SER A 7 1.27 5.03 -7.28
CA SER A 7 0.25 5.97 -6.78
C SER A 7 0.87 7.28 -6.28
N ALA A 8 1.86 7.78 -7.01
CA ALA A 8 2.55 9.02 -6.70
C ALA A 8 1.65 10.24 -6.96
N VAL A 9 1.59 11.16 -6.00
CA VAL A 9 0.73 12.34 -6.02
C VAL A 9 1.48 13.55 -5.47
N LYS A 10 1.22 14.73 -6.02
CA LYS A 10 1.68 15.99 -5.42
C LYS A 10 0.83 16.28 -4.18
N TYR A 11 1.48 16.60 -3.06
CA TYR A 11 0.77 16.98 -1.85
C TYR A 11 0.16 18.38 -2.03
N PRO A 12 -1.16 18.57 -1.91
CA PRO A 12 -1.80 19.84 -2.29
C PRO A 12 -1.50 21.00 -1.33
N LEU A 13 -1.02 20.73 -0.12
CA LEU A 13 -0.76 21.75 0.91
C LEU A 13 0.71 22.16 1.03
N ALA A 14 1.57 21.66 0.14
CA ALA A 14 2.97 22.09 0.09
C ALA A 14 3.47 22.18 -1.36
N GLU A 15 4.31 23.17 -1.63
CA GLU A 15 4.75 23.49 -2.99
C GLU A 15 5.60 22.37 -3.62
N ASP A 16 6.52 21.81 -2.83
CA ASP A 16 7.54 20.86 -3.30
C ASP A 16 7.50 19.56 -2.50
N VAL A 17 6.31 19.01 -2.25
CA VAL A 17 6.16 17.71 -1.59
C VAL A 17 5.38 16.76 -2.50
N TYR A 18 5.98 15.60 -2.74
CA TYR A 18 5.40 14.52 -3.51
C TYR A 18 5.38 13.27 -2.64
N LEU A 19 4.25 12.60 -2.63
CA LEU A 19 4.00 11.41 -1.83
C LEU A 19 3.78 10.22 -2.76
N MET A 20 4.25 9.06 -2.39
CA MET A 20 4.05 7.81 -3.12
C MET A 20 3.59 6.74 -2.15
N PHE A 21 2.65 5.92 -2.61
CA PHE A 21 2.06 4.84 -1.83
C PHE A 21 2.21 3.53 -2.60
N PRO A 22 3.46 3.06 -2.81
CA PRO A 22 3.69 1.96 -3.71
C PRO A 22 3.16 0.65 -3.11
N SER A 23 2.53 -0.18 -3.94
CA SER A 23 2.24 -1.56 -3.58
C SER A 23 3.56 -2.35 -3.53
N ALA A 24 4.05 -2.61 -2.32
CA ALA A 24 5.25 -3.41 -2.10
C ALA A 24 4.89 -4.89 -2.26
N TYR A 25 5.52 -5.54 -3.22
CA TYR A 25 5.13 -6.86 -3.67
C TYR A 25 6.15 -7.91 -3.27
N TYR A 26 5.69 -8.89 -2.50
CA TYR A 26 6.53 -9.92 -1.90
C TYR A 26 6.34 -11.25 -2.61
N HIS A 27 7.21 -11.52 -3.58
CA HIS A 27 7.18 -12.79 -4.31
C HIS A 27 7.38 -13.99 -3.40
N TYR A 28 6.49 -14.97 -3.54
CA TYR A 28 6.73 -16.30 -3.03
C TYR A 28 7.80 -17.01 -3.86
N ARG A 29 8.48 -17.95 -3.22
CA ARG A 29 9.22 -18.96 -3.99
C ARG A 29 8.22 -19.78 -4.78
N ARG A 30 8.58 -20.14 -6.01
CA ARG A 30 7.72 -20.89 -6.95
C ARG A 30 7.07 -22.11 -6.28
N GLU A 31 7.85 -22.93 -5.58
CA GLU A 31 7.36 -24.14 -4.93
C GLU A 31 6.34 -23.87 -3.80
N VAL A 32 6.39 -22.69 -3.19
CA VAL A 32 5.41 -22.25 -2.19
C VAL A 32 4.12 -21.80 -2.89
N ALA A 33 4.25 -21.01 -3.96
CA ALA A 33 3.12 -20.55 -4.75
C ALA A 33 2.33 -21.73 -5.36
N GLU A 34 3.03 -22.73 -5.92
CA GLU A 34 2.41 -23.96 -6.44
C GLU A 34 1.65 -24.73 -5.35
N LYS A 35 2.24 -24.88 -4.15
CA LYS A 35 1.56 -25.52 -3.00
C LYS A 35 0.33 -24.74 -2.52
N MET A 36 0.33 -23.42 -2.70
CA MET A 36 -0.82 -22.55 -2.40
C MET A 36 -1.86 -22.53 -3.53
N GLY A 37 -1.66 -23.29 -4.61
CA GLY A 37 -2.60 -23.40 -5.73
C GLY A 37 -2.55 -22.21 -6.69
N SER A 38 -1.45 -21.47 -6.71
CA SER A 38 -1.27 -20.35 -7.63
C SER A 38 -1.29 -20.80 -9.09
N THR A 39 -1.99 -20.04 -9.94
CA THR A 39 -2.00 -20.27 -11.40
C THR A 39 -0.82 -19.58 -12.10
N HIS A 40 -0.14 -18.66 -11.41
CA HIS A 40 1.03 -17.92 -11.92
C HIS A 40 2.17 -17.98 -10.88
N PRO A 41 2.76 -19.15 -10.61
CA PRO A 41 3.66 -19.34 -9.47
C PRO A 41 4.98 -18.57 -9.55
N ASP A 42 5.36 -18.09 -10.75
CA ASP A 42 6.54 -17.24 -10.94
C ASP A 42 6.26 -15.74 -10.70
N ASN A 43 4.99 -15.37 -10.53
CA ASN A 43 4.52 -14.01 -10.27
C ASN A 43 3.34 -14.05 -9.30
N ASP A 44 3.60 -14.55 -8.08
CA ASP A 44 2.60 -14.56 -7.02
C ASP A 44 3.18 -14.19 -5.66
N GLY A 45 2.33 -13.60 -4.84
CA GLY A 45 2.67 -13.13 -3.51
C GLY A 45 1.73 -12.05 -3.00
N PRO A 46 1.82 -11.73 -1.71
CA PRO A 46 1.01 -10.69 -1.10
C PRO A 46 1.57 -9.29 -1.40
N MET A 47 0.72 -8.28 -1.23
CA MET A 47 1.08 -6.88 -1.47
C MET A 47 0.52 -5.97 -0.38
N ASP A 48 1.40 -5.28 0.35
CA ASP A 48 1.00 -4.19 1.25
C ASP A 48 1.27 -2.83 0.59
N ILE A 49 0.82 -1.75 1.23
CA ILE A 49 1.08 -0.38 0.75
C ILE A 49 2.16 0.23 1.63
N GLN A 50 3.28 0.65 1.04
CA GLN A 50 4.34 1.40 1.72
C GLN A 50 4.20 2.91 1.47
N PHE A 51 5.16 3.69 1.98
CA PHE A 51 5.19 5.14 1.83
C PHE A 51 6.57 5.61 1.38
N ALA A 52 6.61 6.56 0.45
CA ALA A 52 7.82 7.27 0.05
C ALA A 52 7.53 8.76 -0.16
N VAL A 53 8.56 9.59 0.02
CA VAL A 53 8.49 11.04 -0.12
C VAL A 53 9.55 11.52 -1.10
N SER A 54 9.23 12.55 -1.86
CA SER A 54 10.17 13.28 -2.70
C SER A 54 9.93 14.79 -2.61
N ARG A 55 11.00 15.56 -2.82
CA ARG A 55 10.95 17.02 -2.93
C ARG A 55 10.91 17.51 -4.37
N ASP A 56 11.31 16.69 -5.33
CA ASP A 56 11.43 17.04 -6.74
C ASP A 56 10.61 16.13 -7.67
N GLY A 57 9.93 15.13 -7.12
CA GLY A 57 9.16 14.12 -7.86
C GLY A 57 10.03 13.08 -8.59
N VAL A 58 11.36 13.19 -8.52
CA VAL A 58 12.33 12.35 -9.25
C VAL A 58 13.11 11.47 -8.28
N HIS A 59 13.64 12.05 -7.20
CA HIS A 59 14.41 11.34 -6.19
C HIS A 59 13.52 11.03 -4.98
N TRP A 60 13.38 9.75 -4.68
CA TRP A 60 12.42 9.26 -3.68
C TRP A 60 13.14 8.63 -2.49
N THR A 61 12.66 8.96 -1.29
CA THR A 61 13.16 8.41 -0.03
C THR A 61 12.05 7.63 0.68
N ARG A 62 12.38 6.42 1.13
CA ARG A 62 11.55 5.60 2.01
C ARG A 62 12.18 5.59 3.40
N HIS A 63 11.78 6.56 4.23
CA HIS A 63 12.32 6.72 5.58
C HIS A 63 11.97 5.52 6.48
N ASP A 64 10.78 4.96 6.29
CA ASP A 64 10.34 3.71 6.90
C ASP A 64 10.02 2.69 5.80
N ARG A 65 10.29 1.41 6.08
CA ARG A 65 10.00 0.28 5.17
C ARG A 65 8.87 -0.59 5.69
N ARG A 66 8.30 -0.28 6.86
CA ARG A 66 7.08 -0.91 7.35
C ARG A 66 5.90 -0.53 6.46
N PRO A 67 4.85 -1.36 6.43
CA PRO A 67 3.64 -1.02 5.70
C PRO A 67 3.01 0.26 6.25
N PHE A 68 2.66 1.18 5.35
CA PHE A 68 1.82 2.33 5.66
C PHE A 68 0.36 1.89 5.82
N ILE A 69 -0.12 0.99 4.94
CA ILE A 69 -1.34 0.22 5.17
C ILE A 69 -0.96 -1.27 5.17
N PRO A 70 -0.99 -1.94 6.33
CA PRO A 70 -0.65 -3.36 6.44
C PRO A 70 -1.76 -4.23 5.86
N LEU A 71 -1.37 -5.43 5.42
CA LEU A 71 -2.32 -6.50 5.12
C LEU A 71 -3.14 -6.86 6.37
N GLY A 72 -4.41 -7.17 6.15
CA GLY A 72 -5.25 -7.73 7.19
C GLY A 72 -4.93 -9.20 7.47
N LYS A 73 -5.77 -9.83 8.30
CA LYS A 73 -5.68 -11.25 8.58
C LYS A 73 -5.84 -12.06 7.28
N THR A 74 -5.03 -13.11 7.12
CA THR A 74 -5.15 -14.08 6.02
C THR A 74 -6.59 -14.56 5.85
N GLY A 75 -7.10 -14.54 4.62
CA GLY A 75 -8.49 -14.88 4.28
C GLY A 75 -9.50 -13.75 4.46
N GLY A 76 -9.15 -12.68 5.18
CA GLY A 76 -9.92 -11.45 5.24
C GLY A 76 -9.90 -10.69 3.91
N TRP A 77 -10.85 -9.76 3.73
CA TRP A 77 -11.04 -9.02 2.47
C TRP A 77 -9.79 -8.23 2.02
N ASN A 78 -8.91 -7.88 2.94
CA ASN A 78 -7.64 -7.18 2.74
C ASN A 78 -6.40 -8.04 3.07
N GLY A 79 -6.54 -9.37 3.10
CA GLY A 79 -5.48 -10.29 3.53
C GLY A 79 -4.53 -10.77 2.43
N GLY A 80 -4.79 -10.42 1.17
CA GLY A 80 -4.00 -10.87 0.01
C GLY A 80 -3.20 -9.74 -0.64
N CYS A 81 -3.90 -8.78 -1.24
CA CYS A 81 -3.27 -7.63 -1.91
C CYS A 81 -3.98 -6.32 -1.57
N LEU A 82 -3.20 -5.25 -1.48
CA LEU A 82 -3.67 -3.88 -1.30
C LEU A 82 -3.10 -2.96 -2.38
N TYR A 83 -3.94 -2.09 -2.91
CA TYR A 83 -3.56 -1.09 -3.90
C TYR A 83 -4.12 0.27 -3.51
N MET A 84 -3.23 1.26 -3.33
CA MET A 84 -3.66 2.63 -3.08
C MET A 84 -4.32 3.20 -4.35
N SER A 85 -5.52 3.77 -4.22
CA SER A 85 -6.17 4.52 -5.28
C SER A 85 -5.43 5.84 -5.53
N TYR A 86 -5.47 6.32 -6.76
CA TYR A 86 -4.83 7.57 -7.10
C TYR A 86 -5.55 8.77 -6.48
N GLY A 87 -4.79 9.66 -5.85
CA GLY A 87 -5.28 10.90 -5.27
C GLY A 87 -5.44 10.86 -3.75
N MET A 88 -5.78 12.02 -3.21
CA MET A 88 -6.15 12.21 -1.81
C MET A 88 -7.19 13.32 -1.72
N ILE A 89 -8.01 13.30 -0.68
CA ILE A 89 -8.97 14.35 -0.40
C ILE A 89 -8.55 15.02 0.91
N ILE A 90 -8.40 16.33 0.86
CA ILE A 90 -8.27 17.15 2.06
C ILE A 90 -9.70 17.51 2.49
N HIS A 91 -10.07 17.11 3.69
CA HIS A 91 -11.37 17.38 4.28
C HIS A 91 -11.17 17.95 5.68
N GLU A 92 -11.33 19.27 5.81
CA GLU A 92 -11.05 19.99 7.06
C GLU A 92 -9.62 19.73 7.57
N ASP A 93 -9.47 19.12 8.73
CA ASP A 93 -8.19 18.74 9.35
C ASP A 93 -7.79 17.28 9.08
N GLU A 94 -8.51 16.60 8.18
CA GLU A 94 -8.27 15.23 7.77
C GLU A 94 -7.76 15.10 6.33
N ILE A 95 -6.97 14.05 6.11
CA ILE A 95 -6.58 13.56 4.80
C ILE A 95 -7.25 12.21 4.60
N TRP A 96 -8.07 12.09 3.58
CA TRP A 96 -8.69 10.84 3.18
C TRP A 96 -7.91 10.22 2.02
N LEU A 97 -7.49 8.98 2.22
CA LEU A 97 -6.89 8.13 1.22
C LEU A 97 -7.83 6.95 0.96
N TYR A 98 -7.92 6.53 -0.30
CA TYR A 98 -8.73 5.38 -0.67
C TYR A 98 -7.83 4.28 -1.18
N TYR A 99 -8.12 3.04 -0.81
CA TYR A 99 -7.38 1.88 -1.28
C TYR A 99 -8.34 0.73 -1.53
N THR A 100 -7.93 -0.19 -2.39
CA THR A 100 -8.69 -1.41 -2.67
C THR A 100 -7.97 -2.61 -2.07
N GLY A 101 -8.72 -3.46 -1.37
CA GLY A 101 -8.23 -4.72 -0.83
C GLY A 101 -8.81 -5.94 -1.54
N TYR A 102 -8.00 -7.00 -1.60
CA TYR A 102 -8.38 -8.32 -2.09
C TYR A 102 -7.93 -9.40 -1.11
N ASN A 103 -8.67 -10.51 -1.05
CA ASN A 103 -8.37 -11.65 -0.20
C ASN A 103 -7.50 -12.73 -0.88
N PHE A 104 -7.06 -12.49 -2.11
CA PHE A 104 -6.16 -13.35 -2.87
C PHE A 104 -4.84 -12.63 -3.16
N THR A 105 -3.77 -13.40 -3.31
CA THR A 105 -2.44 -12.92 -3.72
C THR A 105 -2.42 -12.62 -5.22
N HIS A 106 -1.43 -11.84 -5.66
CA HIS A 106 -1.43 -11.23 -6.99
C HIS A 106 -1.56 -12.24 -8.14
N GLY A 107 -0.84 -13.36 -8.08
CA GLY A 107 -0.85 -14.41 -9.09
C GLY A 107 -1.98 -15.44 -8.94
N ASN A 108 -2.74 -15.37 -7.85
CA ASN A 108 -3.85 -16.29 -7.54
C ASN A 108 -5.23 -15.71 -7.85
N TYR A 109 -5.30 -14.64 -8.64
CA TYR A 109 -6.55 -14.12 -9.17
C TYR A 109 -7.13 -15.09 -10.22
N ASP A 110 -8.41 -15.46 -10.06
CA ASP A 110 -9.19 -16.17 -11.08
C ASP A 110 -10.44 -15.37 -11.43
N VAL A 111 -10.54 -14.93 -12.69
CA VAL A 111 -11.69 -14.15 -13.19
C VAL A 111 -13.04 -14.86 -13.01
N LYS A 112 -13.08 -16.20 -13.01
CA LYS A 112 -14.33 -16.94 -12.80
C LYS A 112 -14.80 -16.89 -11.35
N ARG A 113 -13.87 -16.78 -10.40
CA ARG A 113 -14.13 -16.84 -8.95
C ARG A 113 -14.12 -15.48 -8.28
N ASP A 114 -13.26 -14.56 -8.76
CA ASP A 114 -12.81 -13.40 -8.00
C ASP A 114 -13.21 -12.05 -8.62
N LYS A 115 -13.91 -12.08 -9.75
CA LYS A 115 -14.50 -10.89 -10.36
C LYS A 115 -15.36 -10.15 -9.33
N TYR A 116 -15.17 -8.83 -9.25
CA TYR A 116 -15.92 -7.92 -8.36
C TYR A 116 -15.72 -8.13 -6.85
N LYS A 117 -14.69 -8.86 -6.41
CA LYS A 117 -14.38 -9.02 -4.98
C LYS A 117 -13.61 -7.86 -4.34
N GLY A 118 -13.15 -6.89 -5.14
CA GLY A 118 -12.39 -5.76 -4.62
C GLY A 118 -13.24 -4.93 -3.67
N VAL A 119 -12.70 -4.64 -2.48
CA VAL A 119 -13.35 -3.77 -1.50
C VAL A 119 -12.59 -2.45 -1.44
N ILE A 120 -13.27 -1.36 -1.80
CA ILE A 120 -12.74 0.00 -1.62
C ILE A 120 -12.93 0.40 -0.17
N SER A 121 -11.86 0.90 0.45
CA SER A 121 -11.85 1.36 1.84
C SER A 121 -11.16 2.71 1.95
N ARG A 122 -11.51 3.45 3.01
CA ARG A 122 -10.95 4.76 3.33
C ARG A 122 -10.01 4.65 4.52
N ALA A 123 -8.79 5.17 4.36
CA ALA A 123 -7.90 5.50 5.46
C ALA A 123 -8.00 7.00 5.75
N ILE A 124 -7.99 7.36 7.04
CA ILE A 124 -8.08 8.74 7.51
C ILE A 124 -6.79 9.04 8.27
N LEU A 125 -6.16 10.15 7.92
CA LEU A 125 -5.02 10.70 8.66
C LEU A 125 -5.38 12.10 9.14
N ARG A 126 -4.81 12.50 10.27
CA ARG A 126 -4.70 13.93 10.60
C ARG A 126 -3.88 14.65 9.52
N LEU A 127 -4.09 15.96 9.38
CA LEU A 127 -3.23 16.82 8.57
C LEU A 127 -1.75 16.61 8.93
N ASP A 128 -0.91 16.53 7.90
CA ASP A 128 0.54 16.26 8.00
C ASP A 128 0.90 14.98 8.81
N GLY A 129 -0.04 14.04 8.96
CA GLY A 129 0.09 12.86 9.80
C GLY A 129 0.87 11.68 9.21
N PHE A 130 1.57 11.86 8.08
CA PHE A 130 2.22 10.75 7.36
C PHE A 130 3.43 10.16 8.08
N THR A 131 4.07 10.92 8.97
CA THR A 131 5.22 10.49 9.76
C THR A 131 5.15 11.15 11.12
N SER A 132 5.57 10.41 12.15
CA SER A 132 5.73 10.91 13.51
C SER A 132 7.12 10.55 14.03
N LEU A 133 7.59 11.32 15.01
CA LEU A 133 8.76 10.98 15.80
C LEU A 133 8.27 10.78 17.24
N ASP A 134 8.66 9.66 17.83
CA ASP A 134 8.43 9.38 19.24
C ASP A 134 9.68 9.83 20.01
N ALA A 135 9.47 10.63 21.06
CA ALA A 135 10.53 11.04 21.99
C ALA A 135 10.30 10.37 23.35
N GLU A 136 11.39 10.10 24.08
CA GLU A 136 11.29 9.60 25.44
C GLU A 136 10.63 10.65 26.35
N TYR A 137 9.89 10.18 27.36
CA TYR A 137 9.18 11.05 28.30
C TYR A 137 10.09 12.06 29.01
N THR A 138 11.36 11.70 29.23
CA THR A 138 12.36 12.55 29.88
C THR A 138 12.93 13.64 28.98
N GLY A 139 12.59 13.66 27.69
CA GLY A 139 13.22 14.54 26.71
C GLY A 139 14.61 14.03 26.27
N GLY A 140 15.03 14.48 25.09
CA GLY A 140 16.37 14.27 24.52
C GLY A 140 17.29 15.47 24.72
#